data_AF-A0A502GYL6-F1
#
_entry.id   AF-A0A502GYL6-F1
#
_cell.length_a   1.000
_cell.length_b   1.000
_cell.length_c   1.000
_cell.angle_alpha   90.00
_cell.angle_beta   90.00
_cell.angle_gamma   90.00
#
_symmetry.space_group_name_H-M   'P 1'
#
loop_
_entity.id
_entity.type
_entity.pdbx_description
1 polymer ?
#
loop_
_entity_poly.entity_id
_entity_poly.type
_entity_poly.pdbx_seq_one_letter_code
_entity_poly.pdbx_strand_id
1 'polypeptide(L)'
;MRVHFPARYGGAERETQHYYQQQQARTVALADYILTGAPKYLDAVAELDAWLLDQATPEIFDDGAPENVLTLNRRRFGHLCATLADQGFPRPHELTVFDFNAAIDYLAEKNKTA
;
A
#
# COMPACT_ATOMS: atom_id res chain seq x y z
N MET A 1 9.40 -4.28 -23.36
CA MET A 1 8.34 -5.14 -23.94
C MET A 1 7.06 -4.76 -23.23
N ARG A 2 6.08 -4.16 -23.92
CA ARG A 2 4.86 -3.67 -23.27
C ARG A 2 3.82 -4.79 -23.20
N VAL A 3 3.39 -5.12 -21.99
CA VAL A 3 2.31 -6.08 -21.76
C VAL A 3 1.02 -5.28 -21.64
N HIS A 4 0.10 -5.52 -22.56
CA HIS A 4 -1.21 -4.90 -22.56
C HIS A 4 -2.19 -5.83 -21.85
N PHE A 5 -2.76 -5.37 -20.75
CA PHE A 5 -3.85 -6.07 -20.08
C PHE A 5 -5.19 -5.58 -20.66
N PRO A 6 -6.21 -6.44 -20.77
CA PRO A 6 -7.50 -6.03 -21.29
C PRO A 6 -8.09 -4.92 -20.42
N ALA A 7 -8.40 -3.77 -21.02
CA ALA A 7 -9.05 -2.64 -20.37
C ALA A 7 -10.33 -3.13 -19.69
N ARG A 8 -10.33 -3.14 -18.36
CA ARG A 8 -11.48 -3.56 -17.58
C ARG A 8 -12.18 -2.32 -17.05
N TYR A 9 -13.25 -1.99 -17.77
CA TYR A 9 -14.37 -1.13 -17.38
C TYR A 9 -14.11 0.38 -17.47
N GLY A 10 -15.16 1.13 -17.87
CA GLY A 10 -15.07 2.53 -18.30
C GLY A 10 -16.07 3.44 -17.58
N GLY A 11 -16.01 3.54 -16.25
CA GLY A 11 -16.87 4.42 -15.46
C GLY A 11 -16.34 4.75 -14.06
N ALA A 12 -15.55 5.83 -13.96
CA ALA A 12 -14.80 6.27 -12.76
C ALA A 12 -15.60 6.37 -11.44
N GLU A 13 -16.90 6.73 -11.48
CA GLU A 13 -17.72 6.89 -10.26
C GLU A 13 -18.18 5.56 -9.65
N ARG A 14 -18.55 4.58 -10.50
CA ARG A 14 -18.95 3.24 -10.04
C ARG A 14 -17.75 2.43 -9.55
N GLU A 15 -16.59 2.65 -10.16
CA GLU A 15 -15.31 2.04 -9.80
C GLU A 15 -14.86 2.45 -8.40
N THR A 16 -14.94 3.74 -8.10
CA THR A 16 -14.59 4.29 -6.78
C THR A 16 -15.49 3.73 -5.68
N GLN A 17 -16.80 3.65 -5.92
CA GLN A 17 -17.75 3.12 -4.95
C GLN A 17 -17.59 1.61 -4.71
N HIS A 18 -17.35 0.83 -5.77
CA HIS A 18 -17.09 -0.60 -5.64
C HIS A 18 -15.76 -0.87 -4.92
N TYR A 19 -14.71 -0.09 -5.20
CA TYR A 19 -13.43 -0.18 -4.50
C TYR A 19 -13.59 0.04 -2.99
N TYR A 20 -14.32 1.09 -2.57
CA TYR A 20 -14.58 1.33 -1.14
C TYR A 20 -15.38 0.21 -0.47
N GLN A 21 -16.35 -0.36 -1.18
CA GLN A 21 -17.13 -1.51 -0.68
C GLN A 21 -16.24 -2.73 -0.43
N GLN A 22 -15.32 -3.04 -1.36
CA GLN A 22 -14.41 -4.16 -1.21
C GLN A 22 -13.38 -3.93 -0.08
N GLN A 23 -12.90 -2.70 0.11
CA GLN A 23 -12.08 -2.37 1.28
C GLN A 23 -12.82 -2.52 2.62
N GLN A 24 -14.09 -2.11 2.67
CA GLN A 24 -14.93 -2.31 3.86
C GLN A 24 -15.15 -3.80 4.14
N ALA A 25 -15.48 -4.60 3.11
CA ALA A 25 -15.64 -6.04 3.24
C ALA A 25 -14.36 -6.72 3.77
N ARG A 26 -13.20 -6.29 3.29
CA ARG A 26 -11.90 -6.78 3.76
C ARG A 26 -11.68 -6.47 5.23
N THR A 27 -12.00 -5.24 5.64
CA THR A 27 -11.84 -4.80 7.03
C THR A 27 -12.73 -5.61 7.97
N VAL A 28 -13.97 -5.88 7.57
CA VAL A 28 -14.91 -6.73 8.33
C VAL A 28 -14.41 -8.16 8.42
N ALA A 29 -13.97 -8.76 7.30
CA ALA A 29 -13.43 -10.13 7.31
C ALA A 29 -12.19 -10.26 8.20
N LEU A 30 -11.31 -9.27 8.20
CA LEU A 30 -10.15 -9.25 9.09
C LEU A 30 -10.56 -9.13 10.57
N ALA A 31 -11.53 -8.27 10.88
CA ALA A 31 -12.07 -8.14 12.23
C ALA A 31 -12.71 -9.46 12.71
N ASP A 32 -13.52 -10.10 11.86
CA ASP A 32 -14.14 -11.40 12.14
C ASP A 32 -13.08 -12.49 12.36
N TYR A 33 -11.99 -12.49 11.58
CA TYR A 33 -10.86 -13.39 11.82
C TYR A 33 -10.22 -13.14 13.20
N ILE A 34 -9.93 -11.88 13.55
CA ILE A 34 -9.32 -11.53 14.85
C ILE A 34 -10.22 -11.97 16.02
N LEU A 35 -11.53 -11.81 15.89
CA LEU A 35 -12.50 -12.13 16.93
C LEU A 35 -12.78 -13.62 17.08
N THR A 36 -12.75 -14.38 15.97
CA THR A 36 -13.22 -15.77 15.95
C THR A 36 -12.11 -16.80 15.72
N GLY A 37 -10.97 -16.38 15.17
CA GLY A 37 -9.89 -17.27 14.72
C GLY A 37 -10.26 -18.20 13.56
N ALA A 38 -11.43 -18.01 12.92
CA ALA A 38 -11.91 -18.95 11.91
C ALA A 38 -11.19 -18.75 10.56
N PRO A 39 -10.54 -19.80 10.00
CA PRO A 39 -9.71 -19.68 8.79
C PRO A 39 -10.44 -19.16 7.55
N LYS A 40 -11.74 -19.43 7.41
CA LYS A 40 -12.57 -18.94 6.28
C LYS A 40 -12.52 -17.42 6.09
N TYR A 41 -12.26 -16.67 7.16
CA TYR A 41 -12.16 -15.21 7.09
C TYR A 41 -10.79 -14.75 6.55
N LEU A 42 -9.73 -15.54 6.76
CA LEU A 42 -8.44 -15.32 6.08
C LEU A 42 -8.54 -15.61 4.59
N ASP A 43 -9.27 -16.66 4.20
CA ASP A 43 -9.50 -16.96 2.78
C ASP A 43 -10.24 -15.79 2.10
N ALA A 44 -11.28 -15.25 2.76
CA ALA A 44 -11.98 -14.07 2.28
C ALA A 44 -11.09 -12.82 2.19
N VAL A 45 -10.21 -12.59 3.19
CA VAL A 45 -9.23 -11.49 3.12
C VAL A 45 -8.27 -11.67 1.95
N ALA A 46 -7.78 -12.89 1.70
CA ALA A 46 -6.87 -13.18 0.60
C ALA A 46 -7.52 -12.97 -0.77
N GLU A 47 -8.78 -13.37 -0.96
CA GLU A 47 -9.53 -13.13 -2.20
C GLU A 47 -9.75 -11.63 -2.44
N LEU A 48 -10.09 -10.89 -1.39
CA LEU A 48 -10.29 -9.43 -1.47
C LEU A 48 -8.98 -8.69 -1.73
N ASP A 49 -7.88 -9.14 -1.14
CA ASP A 49 -6.54 -8.61 -1.41
C ASP A 49 -6.10 -8.86 -2.85
N ALA A 50 -6.34 -10.07 -3.38
CA ALA A 50 -6.09 -10.37 -4.79
C ALA A 50 -6.91 -9.45 -5.71
N TRP A 51 -8.19 -9.24 -5.40
CA TRP A 51 -9.04 -8.32 -6.16
C TRP A 51 -8.52 -6.87 -6.11
N LEU A 52 -8.14 -6.37 -4.93
CA LEU A 52 -7.61 -5.02 -4.76
C LEU A 52 -6.28 -4.84 -5.52
N LEU A 53 -5.43 -5.86 -5.53
CA LEU A 53 -4.17 -5.85 -6.29
C LEU A 53 -4.43 -5.86 -7.80
N ASP A 54 -5.39 -6.65 -8.27
CA ASP A 54 -5.81 -6.64 -9.68
C ASP A 54 -6.32 -5.26 -10.10
N GLN A 55 -7.08 -4.57 -9.23
CA GLN A 55 -7.54 -3.20 -9.50
C GLN A 55 -6.41 -2.16 -9.43
N ALA A 56 -5.43 -2.35 -8.55
CA ALA A 56 -4.27 -1.46 -8.44
C ALA A 56 -3.23 -1.70 -9.54
N THR A 57 -3.39 -2.75 -10.34
CA THR A 57 -2.49 -3.05 -11.46
C THR A 57 -2.77 -2.06 -12.59
N PRO A 58 -1.79 -1.21 -12.96
CA PRO A 58 -1.99 -0.23 -14.01
C PRO A 58 -2.26 -0.90 -15.36
N GLU A 59 -3.16 -0.33 -16.17
CA GLU A 59 -3.47 -0.81 -17.54
C GLU A 59 -2.22 -0.95 -18.43
N ILE A 60 -1.21 -0.11 -18.16
CA ILE A 60 0.11 -0.17 -18.78
C ILE A 60 1.14 -0.25 -17.65
N PHE A 61 1.67 -1.46 -17.43
CA PHE A 61 2.85 -1.64 -16.60
C PHE A 61 4.10 -1.50 -17.47
N ASP A 62 4.71 -0.32 -17.43
CA ASP A 62 6.03 -0.06 -18.00
C ASP A 62 7.01 0.05 -16.82
N ASP A 63 7.93 -0.90 -16.71
CA ASP A 63 8.91 -1.00 -15.62
C ASP A 63 9.87 0.20 -15.59
N GLY A 64 10.02 0.89 -16.73
CA GLY A 64 10.81 2.09 -16.90
C GLY A 64 10.05 3.42 -16.82
N ALA A 65 8.71 3.41 -16.71
CA ALA A 65 7.94 4.65 -16.68
C ALA A 65 8.16 5.41 -15.35
N PRO A 66 8.63 6.67 -15.38
CA PRO A 66 8.83 7.47 -14.16
C PRO A 66 7.50 7.77 -13.44
N GLU A 67 6.38 7.68 -14.15
CA GLU A 67 5.00 7.87 -13.66
C GLU A 67 4.42 6.61 -12.99
N ASN A 68 5.12 5.45 -13.04
CA ASN A 68 4.61 4.21 -12.48
C ASN A 68 4.48 4.35 -10.95
N VAL A 69 3.26 4.16 -10.43
CA VAL A 69 2.92 4.34 -9.01
C VAL A 69 3.83 3.51 -8.11
N LEU A 70 4.20 2.29 -8.51
CA LEU A 70 5.12 1.44 -7.73
C LEU A 70 6.54 2.00 -7.74
N THR A 71 7.01 2.53 -8.87
CA THR A 71 8.31 3.21 -8.98
C THR A 71 8.33 4.49 -8.16
N LEU A 72 7.25 5.27 -8.18
CA LEU A 72 7.09 6.47 -7.36
C LEU A 72 7.08 6.12 -5.86
N ASN A 73 6.33 5.11 -5.46
CA ASN A 73 6.28 4.65 -4.07
C ASN A 73 7.64 4.12 -3.59
N ARG A 74 8.35 3.36 -4.44
CA ARG A 74 9.71 2.90 -4.14
C ARG A 74 10.70 4.06 -4.01
N ARG A 75 10.63 5.07 -4.87
CA ARG A 75 11.45 6.28 -4.76
C ARG A 75 11.13 7.06 -3.49
N ARG A 76 9.85 7.27 -3.18
CA ARG A 76 9.39 7.92 -1.94
C ARG A 76 9.90 7.19 -0.71
N PHE A 77 9.78 5.86 -0.68
CA PHE A 77 10.32 5.03 0.39
C PHE A 77 11.84 5.16 0.53
N GLY A 78 12.56 5.15 -0.59
CA GLY A 78 14.01 5.38 -0.62
C GLY A 78 14.40 6.75 -0.06
N HIS A 79 13.67 7.82 -0.40
CA HIS A 79 13.88 9.15 0.16
C HIS A 79 13.63 9.21 1.66
N LEU A 80 12.55 8.59 2.16
CA LEU A 80 12.27 8.51 3.60
C LEU A 80 13.37 7.75 4.33
N CYS A 81 13.85 6.64 3.76
CA CYS A 81 14.99 5.90 4.30
C CYS A 81 16.26 6.75 4.35
N ALA A 82 16.56 7.53 3.30
CA ALA A 82 17.72 8.42 3.31
C ALA A 82 17.61 9.47 4.42
N THR A 83 16.46 10.13 4.55
CA THR A 83 16.21 11.12 5.62
C THR A 83 16.37 10.52 7.01
N LEU A 84 15.85 9.31 7.24
CA LEU A 84 15.99 8.61 8.52
C LEU A 84 17.45 8.26 8.81
N ALA A 85 18.20 7.80 7.80
CA ALA A 85 19.62 7.50 7.95
C ALA A 85 20.42 8.76 8.32
N ASP A 86 20.14 9.90 7.68
CA ASP A 86 20.77 11.20 7.99
C ASP A 86 20.46 11.68 9.42
N GLN A 87 19.33 11.24 9.99
CA GLN A 87 18.92 11.55 11.36
C GLN A 87 19.42 10.54 12.40
N GLY A 88 20.23 9.57 12.00
CA GLY A 88 20.88 8.62 12.92
C GLY A 88 20.16 7.29 13.10
N PHE A 89 19.24 6.92 12.20
CA PHE A 89 18.65 5.58 12.17
C PHE A 89 19.41 4.69 11.16
N PRO A 90 20.40 3.89 11.58
CA PRO A 90 21.17 3.06 10.67
C PRO A 90 20.29 1.96 10.09
N ARG A 91 20.28 1.85 8.75
CA ARG A 91 19.49 0.85 7.98
C ARG A 91 17.97 0.97 8.20
N PRO A 92 17.36 2.11 7.88
CA PRO A 92 15.93 2.34 8.10
C PRO A 92 15.02 1.44 7.25
N HIS A 93 15.56 0.85 6.17
CA HIS A 93 14.85 -0.13 5.34
C HIS A 93 14.68 -1.51 6.01
N GLU A 94 15.41 -1.78 7.11
CA GLU A 94 15.28 -3.01 7.90
C GLU A 94 14.34 -2.84 9.11
N LEU A 95 13.83 -1.63 9.36
CA LEU A 95 12.92 -1.36 10.47
C LEU A 95 11.59 -2.09 10.27
N THR A 96 10.98 -2.50 11.38
CA THR A 96 9.58 -2.93 11.34
C THR A 96 8.69 -1.76 10.93
N VAL A 97 7.50 -2.04 10.38
CA VAL A 97 6.55 -0.99 10.00
C VAL A 97 6.21 -0.08 11.20
N PHE A 98 6.13 -0.66 12.41
CA PHE A 98 5.88 0.09 13.63
C PHE A 98 7.04 1.05 13.96
N ASP A 99 8.27 0.54 14.00
CA ASP A 99 9.45 1.35 14.33
C ASP A 99 9.72 2.44 13.29
N PHE A 100 9.47 2.13 12.01
CA PHE A 100 9.60 3.07 10.92
C PHE A 100 8.62 4.24 11.05
N ASN A 101 7.34 3.95 11.33
CA ASN A 101 6.34 4.99 11.54
C ASN A 101 6.64 5.83 12.80
N ALA A 102 7.04 5.18 13.90
CA ALA A 102 7.43 5.88 15.12
C ALA A 102 8.62 6.84 14.89
N ALA A 103 9.61 6.43 14.09
CA ALA A 103 10.74 7.29 13.74
C ALA A 103 10.34 8.48 12.85
N ILE A 104 9.42 8.27 11.90
CA ILE A 104 8.85 9.36 11.10
C ILE A 104 8.08 10.35 11.97
N ASP A 105 7.22 9.88 12.87
CA ASP A 105 6.43 10.72 13.76
C ASP A 105 7.34 11.55 14.68
N TYR A 106 8.38 10.92 15.24
CA TYR A 106 9.40 11.62 16.02
C TYR A 106 10.07 12.75 15.23
N LEU A 107 10.47 12.50 13.98
CA LEU A 107 11.07 13.54 13.14
C LEU A 107 10.08 14.65 12.76
N ALA A 108 8.81 14.29 12.53
CA ALA A 108 7.76 15.26 12.25
C ALA A 108 7.55 16.20 13.44
N GLU A 109 7.53 15.68 14.67
CA GLU A 109 7.42 16.49 15.89
C GLU A 109 8.69 17.32 16.18
N LYS A 110 9.88 16.74 15.97
CA LYS A 110 11.16 17.45 16.09
C LYS A 110 11.25 18.64 15.12
N ASN A 111 10.75 18.50 13.90
CA ASN A 111 10.76 19.57 12.90
C ASN A 111 9.69 20.64 13.13
N LYS A 112 8.62 20.36 13.88
CA LYS A 112 7.64 21.37 14.31
C LYS A 112 8.16 22.27 15.42
N THR A 113 9.17 21.82 16.16
CA THR A 113 9.74 22.49 17.33
C THR A 113 11.05 23.21 17.05
N ALA A 114 11.57 23.12 15.81
CA ALA A 114 12.72 23.84 15.29
C ALA A 114 12.28 25.10 14.51
#